data_AF-A0A935EYP0-F1
#
_entry.id   AF-A0A935EYP0-F1
#
_cell.length_a   1.000
_cell.length_b   1.000
_cell.length_c   1.000
_cell.angle_alpha   90.00
_cell.angle_beta   90.00
_cell.angle_gamma   90.00
#
_symmetry.space_group_name_H-M   'P 1'
#
loop_
_entity.id
_entity.type
_entity.pdbx_description
1 polymer ?
#
loop_
_entity_poly.entity_id
_entity_poly.type
_entity_poly.pdbx_seq_one_letter_code
_entity_poly.pdbx_strand_id
1 'polypeptide(L)'
;MRSGSVRKASVHKDVECGGINIIITDRRTFEPVMTGVEIAAQIEKLYKATFTSDKVNRLLVNQKVFDAFRMGSDAGALRQIWTSDLDGFKAIRRKYLLY
;
A
#
# COMPACT_ATOMS: atom_id res chain seq x y z
N MET A 1 29.64 -9.56 1.26
CA MET A 1 29.31 -8.80 0.04
C MET A 1 27.91 -9.23 -0.41
N ARG A 2 26.86 -8.46 -0.10
CA ARG A 2 25.49 -8.81 -0.52
C ARG A 2 25.33 -8.28 -1.95
N SER A 3 25.21 -9.17 -2.91
CA SER A 3 24.91 -8.82 -4.30
C SER A 3 23.45 -8.36 -4.37
N GLY A 4 23.22 -7.05 -4.48
CA GLY A 4 21.93 -6.52 -4.93
C GLY A 4 21.77 -6.69 -6.43
N SER A 5 20.52 -6.75 -6.89
CA SER A 5 20.20 -6.86 -8.32
C SER A 5 20.22 -5.48 -8.96
N VAL A 6 21.08 -5.28 -9.97
CA VAL A 6 21.13 -4.04 -10.76
C VAL A 6 19.94 -4.00 -11.72
N ARG A 7 19.17 -2.89 -11.71
CA ARG A 7 18.02 -2.73 -12.62
C ARG A 7 18.48 -2.35 -14.02
N LYS A 8 18.12 -3.17 -15.01
CA LYS A 8 18.51 -2.98 -16.43
C LYS A 8 17.68 -1.92 -17.18
N ALA A 9 16.56 -1.45 -16.63
CA ALA A 9 15.68 -0.43 -17.22
C ALA A 9 14.83 0.28 -16.15
N SER A 10 14.15 1.38 -16.51
CA SER A 10 13.31 2.27 -15.68
C SER A 10 14.03 3.49 -15.08
N VAL A 11 13.33 4.27 -14.24
CA VAL A 11 13.79 5.49 -13.54
C VAL A 11 15.01 5.25 -12.64
N HIS A 12 15.36 3.99 -12.37
CA HIS A 12 16.49 3.57 -11.54
C HIS A 12 17.48 2.68 -12.32
N LYS A 13 17.65 2.94 -13.62
CA LYS A 13 18.60 2.20 -14.46
C LYS A 13 20.01 2.29 -13.86
N ASP A 14 20.71 1.16 -13.82
CA ASP A 14 22.09 1.04 -13.32
C ASP A 14 22.27 1.40 -11.82
N VAL A 15 21.15 1.51 -11.08
CA VAL A 15 21.14 1.72 -9.63
C VAL A 15 20.90 0.38 -8.92
N GLU A 16 21.73 0.06 -7.93
CA GLU A 16 21.49 -1.07 -7.03
C GLU A 16 20.24 -0.78 -6.19
N CYS A 17 19.21 -1.62 -6.36
CA CYS A 17 17.94 -1.46 -5.69
C CYS A 17 17.72 -2.58 -4.68
N GLY A 18 17.42 -2.20 -3.43
CA GLY A 18 16.85 -3.11 -2.44
C GLY A 18 15.34 -3.26 -2.63
N GLY A 19 14.79 -4.39 -2.18
CA GLY A 19 13.36 -4.65 -2.25
C GLY A 19 12.96 -5.96 -1.62
N ILE A 20 11.68 -6.28 -1.71
CA ILE A 20 11.10 -7.54 -1.25
C ILE A 20 10.51 -8.29 -2.42
N ASN A 21 10.61 -9.62 -2.39
CA ASN A 21 9.88 -10.51 -3.28
C ASN A 21 8.69 -11.09 -2.53
N ILE A 22 7.48 -10.92 -3.06
CA ILE A 22 6.25 -11.39 -2.43
C ILE A 22 5.72 -12.56 -3.27
N ILE A 23 5.72 -13.76 -2.67
CA ILE A 23 5.15 -14.95 -3.27
C ILE A 23 3.80 -15.22 -2.61
N ILE A 24 2.72 -15.13 -3.37
CA ILE A 24 1.37 -15.42 -2.89
C ILE A 24 1.11 -16.91 -3.03
N THR A 25 0.94 -17.60 -1.91
CA THR A 25 0.73 -19.06 -1.86
C THR A 25 -0.75 -19.45 -1.79
N ASP A 26 -1.59 -18.61 -1.18
CA ASP A 26 -3.05 -18.75 -1.16
C ASP A 26 -3.72 -17.40 -1.46
N ARG A 27 -4.40 -17.33 -2.60
CA ARG A 27 -5.08 -16.11 -3.05
C ARG A 27 -6.39 -15.84 -2.29
N ARG A 28 -7.01 -16.86 -1.70
CA ARG A 28 -8.32 -16.72 -1.03
C ARG A 28 -8.21 -15.99 0.30
N THR A 29 -7.06 -16.10 0.95
CA THR A 29 -6.77 -15.46 2.25
C THR A 29 -5.93 -14.19 2.10
N PHE A 30 -5.34 -13.95 0.94
CA PHE A 30 -4.51 -12.77 0.68
C PHE A 30 -5.34 -11.49 0.57
N GLU A 31 -5.00 -10.47 1.37
CA GLU A 31 -5.62 -9.14 1.34
C GLU A 31 -4.72 -8.11 0.64
N PRO A 32 -4.79 -7.97 -0.70
CA PRO A 32 -3.83 -7.20 -1.49
C PRO A 32 -3.75 -5.72 -1.10
N VAL A 33 -4.88 -5.08 -0.85
CA VAL A 33 -4.93 -3.66 -0.46
C VAL A 33 -4.23 -3.45 0.86
N MET A 34 -4.47 -4.35 1.82
CA MET A 34 -3.91 -4.25 3.16
C MET A 34 -2.43 -4.54 3.20
N THR A 35 -1.96 -5.50 2.39
CA THR A 35 -0.54 -5.71 2.17
C THR A 35 0.14 -4.46 1.60
N GLY A 36 -0.48 -3.79 0.61
CA GLY A 36 0.06 -2.55 0.05
C GLY A 36 0.13 -1.41 1.06
N VAL A 37 -0.93 -1.23 1.86
CA VAL A 37 -0.97 -0.21 2.93
C VAL A 37 0.07 -0.49 4.01
N GLU A 38 0.22 -1.75 4.43
CA GLU A 38 1.24 -2.15 5.41
C GLU A 38 2.65 -1.87 4.90
N ILE A 39 2.96 -2.25 3.66
CA ILE A 39 4.26 -1.96 3.04
C ILE A 39 4.51 -0.45 3.01
N ALA A 40 3.53 0.34 2.60
CA ALA A 40 3.66 1.80 2.59
C ALA A 40 3.91 2.37 3.99
N ALA A 41 3.16 1.91 5.00
CA ALA A 41 3.31 2.31 6.40
C ALA A 41 4.70 1.97 6.96
N GLN A 42 5.23 0.78 6.66
CA GLN A 42 6.57 0.39 7.07
C GLN A 42 7.66 1.20 6.36
N ILE A 43 7.51 1.48 5.05
CA ILE A 43 8.46 2.34 4.32
C ILE A 43 8.46 3.76 4.89
N GLU A 44 7.27 4.35 5.14
CA GLU A 44 7.15 5.67 5.76
C GLU A 44 7.80 5.69 7.16
N LYS A 45 7.60 4.64 7.96
CA LYS A 45 8.20 4.52 9.29
C LYS A 45 9.73 4.41 9.24
N LEU A 46 10.27 3.64 8.31
CA LEU A 46 11.72 3.36 8.21
C LEU A 46 12.48 4.48 7.47
N TYR A 47 11.85 5.14 6.50
CA TYR A 47 12.50 6.05 5.57
C TYR A 47 11.78 7.41 5.46
N LYS A 48 11.14 7.88 6.53
CA LYS A 48 10.33 9.11 6.58
C LYS A 48 10.97 10.34 5.91
N ALA A 49 12.30 10.51 6.07
CA ALA A 49 13.02 11.67 5.53
C ALA A 49 13.22 11.63 4.01
N THR A 50 13.21 10.45 3.39
CA THR A 50 13.54 10.27 1.96
C THR A 50 12.38 9.71 1.14
N PHE A 51 11.36 9.15 1.80
CA PHE A 51 10.21 8.59 1.12
C PHE A 51 9.25 9.68 0.63
N THR A 52 8.99 9.72 -0.68
CA THR A 52 8.03 10.66 -1.29
C THR A 52 6.59 10.17 -1.10
N SER A 53 6.07 10.28 0.12
CA SER A 53 4.75 9.81 0.51
C SER A 53 3.60 10.45 -0.29
N ASP A 54 3.77 11.65 -0.86
CA ASP A 54 2.75 12.33 -1.67
C ASP A 54 2.26 11.50 -2.87
N LYS A 55 3.09 10.60 -3.39
CA LYS A 55 2.69 9.70 -4.50
C LYS A 55 1.68 8.64 -4.05
N VAL A 56 1.62 8.31 -2.76
CA VAL A 56 0.69 7.32 -2.20
C VAL A 56 -0.76 7.77 -2.39
N ASN A 57 -1.05 9.06 -2.19
CA ASN A 57 -2.42 9.56 -2.28
C ASN A 57 -3.00 9.46 -3.71
N ARG A 58 -2.15 9.45 -4.75
CA ARG A 58 -2.60 9.27 -6.14
C ARG A 58 -3.29 7.92 -6.37
N LEU A 59 -2.91 6.91 -5.61
CA LEU A 59 -3.49 5.56 -5.70
C LEU A 59 -4.52 5.31 -4.61
N LEU A 60 -4.30 5.87 -3.41
CA LEU A 60 -5.19 5.71 -2.26
C LEU A 60 -6.51 6.49 -2.43
N VAL A 61 -6.43 7.71 -2.98
CA VAL A 61 -7.58 8.61 -3.27
C VAL A 61 -8.50 8.80 -2.05
N ASN A 62 -7.93 8.76 -0.85
CA ASN A 62 -8.64 8.95 0.40
C ASN A 62 -7.82 9.85 1.31
N GLN A 63 -8.18 11.13 1.35
CA GLN A 63 -7.42 12.15 2.07
C GLN A 63 -7.35 11.87 3.58
N LYS A 64 -8.44 11.40 4.20
CA LYS A 64 -8.47 11.09 5.64
C LYS A 64 -7.45 10.00 5.99
N VAL A 65 -7.38 8.97 5.16
CA VAL A 65 -6.43 7.87 5.33
C VAL A 65 -5.01 8.34 5.06
N PHE A 66 -4.81 9.17 4.04
CA PHE A 66 -3.50 9.74 3.72
C PHE A 66 -2.95 10.62 4.84
N ASP A 67 -3.79 11.45 5.47
CA ASP A 67 -3.39 12.32 6.57
C ASP A 67 -2.95 11.49 7.78
N ALA A 68 -3.72 10.47 8.17
CA ALA A 68 -3.36 9.53 9.23
C ALA A 68 -2.08 8.75 8.91
N PHE A 69 -1.90 8.36 7.65
CA PHE A 69 -0.69 7.68 7.18
C PHE A 69 0.56 8.57 7.35
N ARG A 70 0.49 9.85 7.00
CA ARG A 70 1.60 10.81 7.20
C ARG A 70 1.92 11.05 8.68
N MET A 71 0.91 10.88 9.55
CA MET A 71 1.09 10.93 11.00
C MET A 71 1.78 9.67 11.56
N GLY A 72 1.99 8.64 10.73
CA GLY A 72 2.68 7.41 11.12
C GLY A 72 1.76 6.36 11.75
N SER A 73 0.44 6.44 11.52
CA SER A 73 -0.48 5.38 11.94
C SER A 73 -0.15 4.05 11.26
N ASP A 74 -0.30 2.95 11.99
CA ASP A 74 -0.16 1.60 11.44
C ASP A 74 -1.33 1.24 10.51
N ALA A 75 -1.16 0.19 9.69
CA ALA A 75 -2.19 -0.17 8.71
C ALA A 75 -3.50 -0.62 9.34
N GLY A 76 -3.47 -1.16 10.55
CA GLY A 76 -4.68 -1.55 11.28
C GLY A 76 -5.54 -0.32 11.60
N ALA A 77 -4.91 0.72 12.17
CA ALA A 77 -5.55 2.00 12.43
C ALA A 77 -6.04 2.67 11.14
N LEU A 78 -5.24 2.64 10.07
CA LEU A 78 -5.64 3.17 8.77
C LEU A 78 -6.89 2.45 8.23
N ARG A 79 -6.96 1.12 8.33
CA ARG A 79 -8.12 0.33 7.88
C ARG A 79 -9.41 0.82 8.52
N GLN A 80 -9.39 1.08 9.83
CA GLN A 80 -10.58 1.50 10.56
C GLN A 80 -11.21 2.78 9.99
N ILE A 81 -10.41 3.67 9.38
CA ILE A 81 -10.89 4.92 8.80
C ILE A 81 -11.86 4.67 7.64
N TRP A 82 -11.61 3.66 6.80
CA TRP A 82 -12.43 3.40 5.61
C TRP A 82 -13.40 2.22 5.75
N THR A 83 -13.35 1.46 6.85
CA THR A 83 -14.21 0.27 7.05
C THR A 83 -15.70 0.58 6.87
N SER A 84 -16.18 1.66 7.49
CA SER A 84 -17.59 2.07 7.40
C SER A 84 -17.99 2.44 5.97
N ASP A 85 -17.17 3.22 5.28
CA ASP A 85 -17.40 3.63 3.89
C ASP A 85 -17.42 2.41 2.95
N LEU A 86 -16.51 1.45 3.18
CA LEU A 86 -16.45 0.20 2.43
C LEU A 86 -17.72 -0.63 2.63
N ASP A 87 -18.24 -0.72 3.85
CA ASP A 87 -19.46 -1.46 4.13
C ASP A 87 -20.70 -0.79 3.52
N GLY A 88 -20.76 0.55 3.54
CA GLY A 88 -21.75 1.32 2.80
C GLY A 88 -21.67 1.06 1.29
N PHE A 89 -20.47 1.08 0.71
CA PHE A 89 -20.27 0.78 -0.70
C PHE A 89 -20.70 -0.65 -1.05
N LYS A 90 -20.33 -1.65 -0.24
CA LYS A 90 -20.78 -3.04 -0.42
C LYS A 90 -22.31 -3.13 -0.41
N ALA A 91 -22.98 -2.39 0.48
CA ALA A 91 -24.43 -2.38 0.54
C ALA A 91 -25.09 -1.82 -0.73
N ILE A 92 -24.54 -0.74 -1.28
CA ILE A 92 -25.02 -0.16 -2.55
C ILE A 92 -24.73 -1.11 -3.71
N ARG A 93 -23.49 -1.61 -3.80
CA ARG A 93 -23.02 -2.48 -4.88
C ARG A 93 -23.87 -3.74 -5.04
N ARG A 94 -24.38 -4.32 -3.95
CA ARG A 94 -25.23 -5.53 -4.00
C ARG A 94 -26.44 -5.40 -4.93
N LYS A 95 -26.99 -4.19 -5.09
CA LYS A 95 -28.15 -3.94 -5.97
C LYS A 95 -27.84 -4.09 -7.47
N TYR A 96 -26.56 -4.06 -7.83
CA TYR A 96 -26.11 -3.97 -9.22
C TYR A 96 -25.20 -5.16 -9.62
N LEU A 97 -25.02 -6.14 -8.74
CA LEU A 97 -24.24 -7.34 -9.04
C LEU A 97 -25.03 -8.27 -9.96
N LEU A 98 -24.41 -8.68 -11.06
CA LEU A 98 -24.93 -9.73 -11.95
C LEU A 98 -24.43 -11.13 -11.57
N TYR A 99 -23.39 -11.19 -10.73
CA TYR A 99 -22.75 -12.38 -10.18
C TYR A 99 -22.09 -12.07 -8.84
#